data_AF-A0A0K8UXX4-F1
#
_entry.id   AF-A0A0K8UXX4-F1
#
_cell.length_a   1.000
_cell.length_b   1.000
_cell.length_c   1.000
_cell.angle_alpha   90.00
_cell.angle_beta   90.00
_cell.angle_gamma   90.00
#
_symmetry.space_group_name_H-M   'P 1'
#
loop_
_entity.id
_entity.type
_entity.pdbx_description
1 polymer ?
#
loop_
_entity_poly.entity_id
_entity_poly.type
_entity_poly.pdbx_seq_one_letter_code
_entity_poly.pdbx_strand_id
1 'polypeptide(L)'
;MGGGDLNLKKSWHPHTMKNQEKVWKAEQAKSEEDKKLKDLRREIDEEKTREELKQIGRNSGILPQEDKKLEWMYKSSNELINREEYLLGRNIDKSFEMLQAEEQRKDQNMVGVKQSINHVEHECIPFSIRSYRNMENTEQVDLQRKVMEDPLMLIKQREMESRKKLLENPVKLKELHRILKTDELLKKSKK
;
A
#
# COMPACT_ATOMS: atom_id res chain seq x y z
N MET A 1 51.44 -35.19 -46.15
CA MET A 1 51.38 -35.97 -44.91
C MET A 1 50.71 -35.13 -43.83
N GLY A 2 49.41 -35.31 -43.60
CA GLY A 2 48.65 -34.55 -42.61
C GLY A 2 48.80 -35.18 -41.22
N GLY A 3 49.83 -34.78 -40.49
CA GLY A 3 50.04 -35.17 -39.10
C GLY A 3 49.36 -34.19 -38.16
N GLY A 4 48.05 -34.31 -37.96
CA GLY A 4 47.35 -33.58 -36.89
C GLY A 4 47.82 -34.09 -35.52
N ASP A 5 47.92 -33.19 -34.53
CA ASP A 5 48.37 -33.53 -33.18
C ASP A 5 47.53 -34.67 -32.56
N LEU A 6 48.22 -35.77 -32.25
CA LEU A 6 47.63 -37.01 -31.74
C LEU A 6 46.92 -36.77 -30.40
N ASN A 7 47.32 -35.75 -29.65
CA ASN A 7 46.71 -35.42 -28.36
C ASN A 7 45.25 -34.98 -28.53
N LEU A 8 44.86 -34.34 -29.64
CA LEU A 8 43.47 -33.91 -29.84
C LEU A 8 42.50 -35.09 -29.97
N LYS A 9 43.02 -36.29 -30.26
CA LYS A 9 42.23 -37.53 -30.27
C LYS A 9 42.06 -38.13 -28.86
N LYS A 10 42.74 -37.60 -27.85
CA LYS A 10 42.67 -38.10 -26.47
C LYS A 10 41.52 -37.42 -25.72
N SER A 11 40.74 -38.23 -25.00
CA SER A 11 39.57 -37.78 -24.24
C SER A 11 39.91 -36.85 -23.07
N TRP A 12 41.14 -36.90 -22.57
CA TRP A 12 41.60 -36.08 -21.45
C TRP A 12 42.23 -34.74 -21.87
N HIS A 13 42.50 -34.51 -23.16
CA HIS A 13 43.16 -33.27 -23.58
C HIS A 13 42.23 -32.07 -23.35
N PRO A 14 42.66 -31.01 -22.62
CA PRO A 14 41.81 -29.85 -22.32
C PRO A 14 41.34 -29.05 -23.53
N HIS A 15 42.05 -29.11 -24.67
CA HIS A 15 41.72 -28.33 -25.86
C HIS A 15 40.72 -29.05 -26.79
N THR A 16 40.30 -30.27 -26.45
CA THR A 16 39.21 -30.93 -27.17
C THR A 16 37.90 -30.17 -26.91
N MET A 17 37.12 -29.89 -27.96
CA MET A 17 35.84 -29.14 -27.87
C MET A 17 34.93 -29.62 -26.73
N LYS A 18 34.84 -30.94 -26.52
CA LYS A 18 34.04 -31.53 -25.43
C LYS A 18 34.51 -31.13 -24.03
N ASN A 19 35.82 -30.99 -23.83
CA ASN A 19 36.37 -30.62 -22.53
C ASN A 19 36.30 -29.11 -22.31
N GLN A 20 36.53 -28.32 -23.36
CA GLN A 20 36.28 -26.87 -23.32
C GLN A 20 34.82 -26.57 -22.96
N GLU A 21 33.86 -27.29 -23.55
CA GLU A 21 32.43 -27.14 -23.24
C GLU A 21 32.13 -27.52 -21.78
N LYS A 22 32.73 -28.59 -21.24
CA LYS A 22 32.57 -28.97 -19.83
C LYS A 22 33.12 -27.90 -18.89
N VAL A 23 34.31 -27.38 -19.18
CA VAL A 23 34.94 -26.31 -18.39
C VAL A 23 34.05 -25.06 -18.45
N TRP A 24 33.59 -24.67 -19.64
CA TRP A 24 32.71 -23.52 -19.80
C TRP A 24 31.40 -23.66 -19.01
N LYS A 25 30.75 -24.84 -19.04
CA LYS A 25 29.55 -25.10 -18.24
C LYS A 25 29.82 -25.03 -16.74
N ALA A 26 30.96 -25.55 -16.29
CA ALA A 26 31.36 -25.49 -14.88
C ALA A 26 31.67 -24.05 -14.43
N GLU A 27 32.35 -23.27 -15.27
CA GLU A 27 32.62 -21.85 -15.02
C GLU A 27 31.34 -21.02 -14.99
N GLN A 28 30.40 -21.31 -15.89
CA GLN A 28 29.09 -20.65 -15.90
C GLN A 28 28.30 -20.96 -14.62
N ALA A 29 28.20 -22.24 -14.23
CA ALA A 29 27.54 -22.64 -12.99
C ALA A 29 28.18 -21.97 -11.76
N LYS A 30 29.51 -21.96 -11.70
CA LYS A 30 30.25 -21.27 -10.63
C LYS A 30 29.95 -19.77 -10.61
N SER A 31 29.90 -19.12 -11.78
CA SER A 31 29.56 -17.69 -11.85
C SER A 31 28.15 -17.41 -11.37
N GLU A 32 27.18 -18.30 -11.61
CA GLU A 32 25.82 -18.17 -11.10
C GLU A 32 25.75 -18.38 -9.58
N GLU A 33 26.49 -19.35 -9.04
CA GLU A 33 26.63 -19.58 -7.60
C GLU A 33 27.28 -18.37 -6.90
N ASP A 34 28.37 -17.84 -7.46
CA ASP A 34 29.08 -16.68 -6.93
C ASP A 34 28.17 -15.43 -6.91
N LYS A 35 27.32 -15.25 -7.92
CA LYS A 35 26.31 -14.18 -7.95
C LYS A 35 25.30 -14.34 -6.82
N LYS A 36 24.71 -15.53 -6.66
CA LYS A 36 23.76 -15.83 -5.57
C LYS A 36 24.40 -15.60 -4.20
N LEU A 37 25.65 -16.04 -4.02
CA LEU A 37 26.39 -15.85 -2.78
C LEU A 37 26.66 -14.38 -2.50
N LYS A 38 26.98 -13.59 -3.53
CA LYS A 38 27.16 -12.14 -3.42
C LYS A 38 25.88 -11.44 -3.01
N ASP A 39 24.75 -11.79 -3.60
CA ASP A 39 23.45 -11.24 -3.23
C ASP A 39 23.08 -11.58 -1.77
N LEU A 40 23.25 -12.84 -1.36
CA LEU A 40 23.03 -13.26 0.02
C LEU A 40 23.96 -12.54 1.00
N ARG A 41 25.23 -12.35 0.61
CA ARG A 41 26.21 -11.62 1.44
C ARG A 41 25.85 -10.14 1.58
N ARG A 42 25.29 -9.53 0.54
CA ARG A 42 24.76 -8.16 0.61
C ARG A 42 23.58 -8.09 1.59
N GLU A 43 22.62 -9.01 1.48
CA GLU A 43 21.46 -9.06 2.39
C GLU A 43 21.88 -9.22 3.86
N ILE A 44 22.86 -10.09 4.14
CA ILE A 44 23.41 -10.26 5.49
C ILE A 44 24.05 -8.97 6.01
N ASP A 45 24.76 -8.22 5.16
CA ASP A 45 25.40 -6.97 5.54
C ASP A 45 24.39 -5.85 5.79
N GLU A 46 23.34 -5.78 4.96
CA GLU A 46 22.19 -4.88 5.15
C GLU A 46 21.44 -5.18 6.47
N GLU A 47 21.22 -6.46 6.78
CA GLU A 47 20.63 -6.88 8.05
C GLU A 47 21.51 -6.52 9.25
N LYS A 48 22.83 -6.75 9.13
CA LYS A 48 23.79 -6.42 10.19
C LYS A 48 23.85 -4.92 10.45
N THR A 49 23.94 -4.10 9.41
CA THR A 49 23.96 -2.63 9.56
C THR A 49 22.65 -2.12 10.18
N ARG A 50 21.50 -2.68 9.81
CA ARG A 50 20.21 -2.37 10.42
C ARG A 50 20.18 -2.74 11.90
N GLU A 51 20.72 -3.89 12.26
CA GLU A 51 20.82 -4.34 13.65
C GLU A 51 21.77 -3.45 14.47
N GLU A 52 22.91 -3.06 13.91
CA GLU A 52 23.86 -2.12 14.53
C GLU A 52 23.22 -0.77 14.81
N LEU A 53 22.44 -0.21 13.87
CA LEU A 53 21.69 1.04 14.08
C LEU A 53 20.67 0.90 15.22
N LYS A 54 19.90 -0.19 15.25
CA LYS A 54 18.97 -0.48 16.35
C LYS A 54 19.72 -0.57 17.68
N GLN A 55 20.88 -1.22 17.70
CA GLN A 55 21.71 -1.36 18.89
C GLN A 55 22.26 -0.01 19.38
N ILE A 56 22.72 0.85 18.48
CA ILE A 56 23.15 2.21 18.80
C ILE A 56 21.99 3.01 19.40
N GLY A 57 20.80 2.95 18.80
CA GLY A 57 19.60 3.64 19.31
C GLY A 57 19.19 3.18 20.71
N ARG A 58 19.33 1.89 21.01
CA ARG A 58 19.12 1.33 22.36
C ARG A 58 20.19 1.80 23.35
N ASN A 59 21.47 1.73 22.97
CA ASN A 59 22.57 2.19 23.80
C ASN A 59 22.47 3.70 24.11
N SER A 60 21.92 4.48 23.19
CA SER A 60 21.64 5.91 23.37
C SER A 60 20.37 6.18 24.20
N GLY A 61 19.58 5.16 24.53
CA GLY A 61 18.32 5.28 25.28
C GLY A 61 17.15 5.86 24.49
N ILE A 62 17.27 6.00 23.16
CA ILE A 62 16.20 6.54 22.29
C ILE A 62 15.18 5.45 21.95
N LEU A 63 15.63 4.21 21.79
CA LEU A 63 14.77 3.05 21.51
C LEU A 63 14.61 2.17 22.76
N PRO A 64 13.40 1.62 23.01
CA PRO A 64 13.20 0.65 24.07
C PRO A 64 13.96 -0.66 23.79
N GLN A 65 14.25 -1.39 24.86
CA GLN A 65 14.87 -2.71 24.78
C GLN A 65 13.81 -3.73 24.34
N GLU A 66 14.00 -4.31 23.16
CA GLU A 66 13.11 -5.33 22.60
C GLU A 66 13.74 -6.73 22.76
N ASP A 67 12.96 -7.70 23.22
CA ASP A 67 13.38 -9.09 23.35
C ASP A 67 13.25 -9.81 22.00
N LYS A 68 14.38 -9.97 21.28
CA LYS A 68 14.47 -10.70 20.00
C LYS A 68 13.84 -12.10 20.06
N LYS A 69 13.87 -12.74 21.22
CA LYS A 69 13.27 -14.07 21.44
C LYS A 69 11.74 -14.06 21.31
N LEU A 70 11.08 -12.93 21.57
CA LEU A 70 9.63 -12.79 21.45
C LEU A 70 9.22 -12.17 20.10
N GLU A 71 10.16 -11.66 19.32
CA GLU A 71 9.90 -11.01 18.03
C GLU A 71 9.16 -11.96 17.07
N TRP A 72 9.56 -13.23 16.97
CA TRP A 72 8.85 -14.20 16.13
C TRP A 72 7.42 -14.50 16.60
N MET A 73 7.13 -14.33 17.90
CA MET A 73 5.80 -14.54 18.48
C MET A 73 4.88 -13.34 18.26
N TYR A 74 5.44 -12.12 18.28
CA TYR A 74 4.71 -10.88 18.05
C TYR A 74 4.72 -10.45 16.58
N LYS A 75 5.56 -11.05 15.72
CA LYS A 75 5.49 -10.89 14.28
C LYS A 75 4.14 -11.45 13.83
N SER A 76 3.25 -10.55 13.42
CA SER A 76 1.90 -10.91 13.00
C SER A 76 1.98 -11.93 11.87
N SER A 77 1.15 -12.98 11.92
CA SER A 77 1.04 -13.99 10.87
C SER A 77 0.78 -13.38 9.48
N ASN A 78 0.22 -12.17 9.44
CA ASN A 78 -0.01 -11.40 8.22
C ASN A 78 1.29 -10.93 7.53
N GLU A 79 2.39 -10.75 8.26
CA GLU A 79 3.67 -10.28 7.71
C GLU A 79 4.53 -11.42 7.16
N LEU A 80 4.14 -12.67 7.43
CA LEU A 80 4.81 -13.87 6.95
C LEU A 80 4.23 -14.39 5.62
N ILE A 81 3.05 -13.93 5.23
CA ILE A 81 2.35 -14.42 4.04
C ILE A 81 2.39 -13.33 2.96
N ASN A 82 3.21 -13.54 1.92
CA ASN A 82 3.32 -12.60 0.82
C ASN A 82 2.22 -12.86 -0.22
N ARG A 83 1.36 -11.86 -0.44
CA ARG A 83 0.25 -11.93 -1.42
C ARG A 83 0.73 -12.17 -2.84
N GLU A 84 1.91 -11.68 -3.19
CA GLU A 84 2.49 -11.82 -4.52
C GLU A 84 2.72 -13.29 -4.89
N GLU A 85 3.03 -14.16 -3.93
CA GLU A 85 3.21 -15.59 -4.19
C GLU A 85 1.93 -16.26 -4.72
N TYR A 86 0.76 -15.84 -4.22
CA TYR A 86 -0.55 -16.34 -4.69
C TYR A 86 -0.90 -15.80 -6.07
N LEU A 87 -0.52 -14.56 -6.38
CA LEU A 87 -0.67 -14.00 -7.73
C LEU A 87 0.23 -14.70 -8.75
N LEU A 88 1.38 -15.21 -8.31
CA LEU A 88 2.34 -15.98 -9.12
C LEU A 88 1.97 -17.47 -9.23
N GLY A 89 0.82 -17.89 -8.69
CA GLY A 89 0.26 -19.24 -8.91
C GLY A 89 0.41 -20.20 -7.73
N ARG A 90 0.77 -19.74 -6.53
CA ARG A 90 0.65 -20.55 -5.31
C ARG A 90 -0.82 -20.86 -5.02
N ASN A 91 -1.11 -22.13 -4.73
CA ASN A 91 -2.48 -22.56 -4.43
C ASN A 91 -3.01 -21.88 -3.16
N ILE A 92 -4.30 -21.52 -3.18
CA ILE A 92 -5.00 -20.89 -2.05
C ILE A 92 -5.05 -21.89 -0.89
N ASP A 93 -4.59 -21.47 0.27
CA ASP A 93 -4.60 -22.24 1.52
C ASP A 93 -5.34 -21.50 2.64
N LYS A 94 -5.55 -22.17 3.77
CA LYS A 94 -6.27 -21.60 4.94
C LYS A 94 -5.60 -20.32 5.47
N SER A 95 -4.29 -20.18 5.29
CA SER A 95 -3.53 -18.98 5.62
C SER A 95 -3.97 -17.78 4.77
N PHE A 96 -4.20 -17.98 3.47
CA PHE A 96 -4.74 -16.95 2.58
C PHE A 96 -6.16 -16.55 2.96
N GLU A 97 -7.02 -17.52 3.28
CA GLU A 97 -8.39 -17.24 3.74
C GLU A 97 -8.40 -16.44 5.06
N MET A 98 -7.50 -16.77 6.00
CA MET A 98 -7.33 -16.01 7.25
C MET A 98 -6.86 -14.59 6.99
N LEU A 99 -5.87 -14.40 6.09
CA LEU A 99 -5.42 -13.07 5.66
C LEU A 99 -6.58 -12.23 5.12
N GLN A 100 -7.36 -12.81 4.21
CA GLN A 100 -8.46 -12.10 3.56
C GLN A 100 -9.59 -11.80 4.56
N ALA A 101 -9.87 -12.71 5.48
CA ALA A 101 -10.83 -12.48 6.55
C ALA A 101 -10.36 -11.39 7.53
N GLU A 102 -9.07 -11.33 7.85
CA GLU A 102 -8.49 -10.30 8.70
C GLU A 102 -8.49 -8.93 8.01
N GLU A 103 -8.22 -8.87 6.70
CA GLU A 103 -8.32 -7.66 5.88
C GLU A 103 -9.77 -7.14 5.86
N GLN A 104 -10.73 -8.01 5.58
CA GLN A 104 -12.16 -7.66 5.65
C GLN A 104 -12.59 -7.24 7.07
N ARG A 105 -12.05 -7.86 8.11
CA ARG A 105 -12.27 -7.46 9.51
C ARG A 105 -11.63 -6.12 9.83
N LYS A 106 -10.45 -5.82 9.29
CA LYS A 106 -9.83 -4.49 9.42
C LYS A 106 -10.66 -3.45 8.71
N ASP A 107 -11.12 -3.71 7.49
CA ASP A 107 -12.04 -2.82 6.77
C ASP A 107 -13.36 -2.60 7.53
N GLN A 108 -13.86 -3.63 8.22
CA GLN A 108 -15.04 -3.53 9.09
C GLN A 108 -14.78 -2.90 10.48
N ASN A 109 -13.60 -3.06 11.08
CA ASN A 109 -13.20 -2.37 12.31
C ASN A 109 -12.71 -0.94 12.05
N MET A 110 -12.43 -0.58 10.79
CA MET A 110 -12.26 0.79 10.33
C MET A 110 -13.61 1.51 10.08
N VAL A 111 -14.70 1.05 10.70
CA VAL A 111 -15.92 1.84 10.90
C VAL A 111 -15.58 3.05 11.77
N GLY A 112 -15.04 4.08 11.13
CA GLY A 112 -14.57 5.32 11.76
C GLY A 112 -13.45 6.03 11.02
N VAL A 113 -12.64 5.31 10.23
CA VAL A 113 -11.65 5.93 9.33
C VAL A 113 -12.08 5.60 7.91
N LYS A 114 -12.76 6.55 7.29
CA LYS A 114 -12.99 6.54 5.85
C LYS A 114 -11.67 6.19 5.17
N GLN A 115 -11.66 5.15 4.34
CA GLN A 115 -10.64 4.99 3.30
C GLN A 115 -10.43 6.38 2.70
N SER A 116 -9.16 6.81 2.64
CA SER A 116 -8.82 8.13 2.11
C SER A 116 -9.60 8.34 0.83
N ILE A 117 -10.38 9.42 0.77
CA ILE A 117 -11.31 9.77 -0.33
C ILE A 117 -10.56 9.94 -1.69
N ASN A 118 -9.25 9.72 -1.72
CA ASN A 118 -8.38 9.72 -2.89
C ASN A 118 -7.53 8.43 -2.98
N HIS A 119 -8.04 7.24 -2.67
CA HIS A 119 -7.44 6.03 -3.25
C HIS A 119 -7.89 5.96 -4.70
N VAL A 120 -7.19 6.69 -5.55
CA VAL A 120 -7.27 6.47 -7.00
C VAL A 120 -6.57 5.14 -7.22
N GLU A 121 -7.32 4.12 -7.60
CA GLU A 121 -6.75 2.99 -8.29
C GLU A 121 -6.13 3.55 -9.57
N HIS A 122 -4.87 3.96 -9.48
CA HIS A 122 -4.04 4.20 -10.65
C HIS A 122 -3.73 2.83 -11.23
N GLU A 123 -4.75 2.19 -11.80
CA GLU A 123 -4.54 1.44 -13.02
C GLU A 123 -3.87 2.44 -13.98
N CYS A 124 -2.54 2.33 -14.07
CA CYS A 124 -1.68 3.02 -15.04
C CYS A 124 -2.00 2.49 -16.45
N ILE A 125 -3.27 2.58 -16.81
CA ILE A 125 -3.81 2.19 -18.08
C ILE A 125 -3.98 3.49 -18.87
N PRO A 126 -3.22 3.63 -19.98
CA PRO A 126 -3.25 4.82 -20.81
C PRO A 126 -4.65 5.10 -21.35
N PHE A 127 -4.94 6.39 -21.58
CA PHE A 127 -6.24 6.90 -22.04
C PHE A 127 -6.82 6.13 -23.25
N SER A 128 -5.96 5.61 -24.13
CA SER A 128 -6.32 4.81 -25.30
C SER A 128 -7.06 3.50 -24.98
N ILE A 129 -6.94 2.96 -23.77
CA ILE A 129 -7.53 1.67 -23.34
C ILE A 129 -8.88 1.90 -22.62
N ARG A 130 -9.18 3.10 -22.13
CA ARG A 130 -10.48 3.37 -21.47
C ARG A 130 -11.64 3.46 -22.45
N SER A 131 -11.41 4.02 -23.64
CA SER A 131 -12.47 4.27 -24.62
C SER A 131 -13.06 3.01 -25.25
N TYR A 132 -12.39 1.85 -25.21
CA TYR A 132 -12.95 0.63 -25.80
C TYR A 132 -13.96 -0.09 -24.91
N ARG A 133 -14.04 0.25 -23.61
CA ARG A 133 -14.84 -0.51 -22.64
C ARG A 133 -16.25 0.05 -22.38
N ASN A 134 -16.70 1.07 -23.12
CA ASN A 134 -18.07 1.64 -23.03
C ASN A 134 -18.58 1.87 -21.58
N MET A 135 -17.69 2.25 -20.66
CA MET A 135 -17.98 2.36 -19.22
C MET A 135 -17.99 3.83 -18.78
N GLU A 136 -18.67 4.71 -19.53
CA GLU A 136 -18.55 6.16 -19.32
C GLU A 136 -19.86 6.93 -19.07
N ASN A 137 -21.04 6.30 -18.93
CA ASN A 137 -22.27 7.09 -18.71
C ASN A 137 -23.10 6.74 -17.48
N THR A 138 -22.99 5.53 -16.92
CA THR A 138 -23.78 5.14 -15.74
C THR A 138 -23.14 5.58 -14.43
N GLU A 139 -21.82 5.45 -14.30
CA GLU A 139 -21.14 5.70 -13.02
C GLU A 139 -21.09 7.19 -12.62
N GLN A 140 -20.98 8.10 -13.60
CA GLN A 140 -20.92 9.54 -13.34
C GLN A 140 -22.27 10.10 -12.86
N VAL A 141 -23.38 9.59 -13.40
CA VAL A 141 -24.74 9.96 -12.98
C VAL A 141 -25.08 9.37 -11.61
N ASP A 142 -24.61 8.14 -11.34
CA ASP A 142 -24.83 7.49 -10.04
C ASP A 142 -24.11 8.21 -8.89
N LEU A 143 -22.92 8.78 -9.11
CA LEU A 143 -22.22 9.58 -8.09
C LEU A 143 -22.97 10.88 -7.76
N GLN A 144 -23.43 11.60 -8.77
CA GLN A 144 -24.19 12.83 -8.55
C GLN A 144 -25.50 12.56 -7.80
N ARG A 145 -26.20 11.46 -8.13
CA ARG A 145 -27.42 11.06 -7.42
C ARG A 145 -27.12 10.69 -5.96
N LYS A 146 -26.09 9.88 -5.72
CA LYS A 146 -25.66 9.49 -4.35
C LYS A 146 -25.30 10.69 -3.48
N VAL A 147 -24.66 11.71 -4.05
CA VAL A 147 -24.31 12.95 -3.32
C VAL A 147 -25.56 13.79 -3.02
N MET A 148 -26.55 13.80 -3.90
CA MET A 148 -27.82 14.51 -3.68
C MET A 148 -28.75 13.76 -2.71
N GLU A 149 -28.68 12.44 -2.68
CA GLU A 149 -29.42 11.55 -1.77
C GLU A 149 -28.72 11.37 -0.40
N ASP A 150 -27.57 12.02 -0.16
CA ASP A 150 -26.85 11.95 1.11
C ASP A 150 -27.69 12.55 2.25
N PRO A 151 -27.94 11.83 3.36
CA PRO A 151 -28.66 12.35 4.53
C PRO A 151 -28.05 13.64 5.10
N LEU A 152 -26.74 13.81 5.04
CA LEU A 152 -26.09 15.03 5.52
C LEU A 152 -26.35 16.22 4.58
N MET A 153 -26.40 15.97 3.28
CA MET A 153 -26.78 16.98 2.29
C MET A 153 -28.24 17.42 2.48
N LEU A 154 -29.15 16.47 2.74
CA LEU A 154 -30.55 16.75 3.05
C LEU A 154 -30.72 17.62 4.29
N ILE A 155 -29.96 17.34 5.35
CA ILE A 155 -29.95 18.15 6.59
C ILE A 155 -29.48 19.57 6.28
N LYS A 156 -28.38 19.71 5.53
CA LYS A 156 -27.83 21.02 5.15
C LYS A 156 -28.80 21.82 4.28
N GLN A 157 -29.46 21.18 3.33
CA GLN A 157 -30.48 21.81 2.49
C GLN A 157 -31.66 22.31 3.31
N ARG A 158 -32.15 21.50 4.26
CA ARG A 158 -33.24 21.86 5.17
C ARG A 158 -32.86 23.03 6.09
N GLU A 159 -31.62 23.07 6.57
CA GLU A 159 -31.10 24.19 7.36
C GLU A 159 -31.08 25.49 6.54
N MET A 160 -30.54 25.45 5.31
CA MET A 160 -30.51 26.59 4.41
C MET A 160 -31.92 27.10 4.09
N GLU A 161 -32.86 26.19 3.84
CA GLU A 161 -34.25 26.55 3.56
C GLU A 161 -34.92 27.19 4.78
N SER A 162 -34.71 26.65 5.99
CA SER A 162 -35.22 27.23 7.24
C SER A 162 -34.66 28.64 7.46
N ARG A 163 -33.35 28.84 7.23
CA ARG A 163 -32.70 30.15 7.32
C ARG A 163 -33.27 31.12 6.29
N LYS A 164 -33.50 30.67 5.06
CA LYS A 164 -34.12 31.48 4.01
C LYS A 164 -35.56 31.89 4.40
N LYS A 165 -36.37 30.96 4.91
CA LYS A 165 -37.74 31.25 5.40
C LYS A 165 -37.77 32.27 6.54
N LEU A 166 -36.78 32.24 7.44
CA LEU A 166 -36.63 33.24 8.51
C LEU A 166 -36.30 34.63 7.95
N LEU A 167 -35.46 34.70 6.92
CA LEU A 167 -35.08 35.95 6.26
C LEU A 167 -36.16 36.51 5.34
N GLU A 168 -36.93 35.64 4.68
CA GLU A 168 -38.01 36.02 3.77
C GLU A 168 -39.22 36.59 4.53
N ASN A 169 -39.41 36.21 5.81
CA ASN A 169 -40.49 36.75 6.64
C ASN A 169 -40.07 38.08 7.31
N PRO A 170 -40.61 39.25 6.87
CA PRO A 170 -40.20 40.54 7.39
C PRO A 170 -40.62 40.79 8.85
N VAL A 171 -41.62 40.07 9.36
CA VAL A 171 -42.06 40.17 10.76
C VAL A 171 -41.05 39.49 11.68
N LYS A 172 -40.63 38.26 11.35
CA LYS A 172 -39.61 37.52 12.09
C LYS A 172 -38.24 38.21 12.03
N LEU A 173 -37.92 38.85 10.89
CA LEU A 173 -36.68 39.60 10.74
C LEU A 173 -36.62 40.83 11.66
N LYS A 174 -37.73 41.57 11.78
CA LYS A 174 -37.85 42.70 12.73
C LYS A 174 -37.73 42.23 14.20
N GLU A 175 -38.31 41.08 14.52
CA GLU A 175 -38.22 40.48 15.85
C GLU A 175 -36.78 40.05 16.20
N LEU A 176 -36.09 39.37 15.28
CA LEU A 176 -34.67 39.03 15.40
C LEU A 176 -33.80 40.28 15.60
N HIS A 177 -34.05 41.34 14.83
CA HIS A 177 -33.33 42.61 14.95
C HIS A 177 -33.56 43.28 16.31
N ARG A 178 -34.80 43.22 16.83
CA ARG A 178 -35.13 43.74 18.18
C ARG A 178 -34.38 42.98 19.26
N ILE A 179 -34.36 41.64 19.21
CA ILE A 179 -33.66 40.79 20.18
C ILE A 179 -32.14 41.03 20.13
N LEU A 180 -31.56 41.14 18.94
CA LEU A 180 -30.14 41.43 18.77
C LEU A 180 -29.75 42.78 19.40
N LYS A 181 -30.57 43.81 19.19
CA LYS A 181 -30.36 45.15 19.76
C LYS A 181 -30.45 45.15 21.28
N THR A 182 -31.37 44.38 21.86
CA THR A 182 -31.48 44.24 23.32
C THR A 182 -30.26 43.52 23.91
N ASP A 183 -29.76 42.47 23.26
CA ASP A 183 -28.56 41.75 23.70
C ASP A 183 -27.30 42.61 23.64
N GLU A 184 -27.15 43.45 22.61
CA GLU A 184 -26.04 44.40 22.51
C GLU A 184 -26.07 45.45 23.62
N LEU A 185 -27.25 45.97 23.97
CA LEU A 185 -27.43 46.92 25.06
C LEU A 185 -27.10 46.27 26.42
N LEU A 186 -27.54 45.03 26.64
CA LEU A 186 -27.24 44.26 27.87
C LEU A 186 -25.75 43.88 27.98
N LYS A 187 -25.06 43.63 26.87
CA LYS A 187 -23.61 43.41 26.86
C LYS A 187 -22.84 44.70 27.14
N LYS A 188 -23.31 45.86 26.63
CA LYS A 188 -22.72 47.17 26.92
C LYS A 188 -22.94 47.61 28.37
N SER A 189 -24.06 47.26 29.00
CA SER A 189 -24.32 47.60 30.40
C SER A 189 -23.57 46.71 31.41
N LYS A 190 -23.00 45.59 30.97
CA LYS A 190 -22.21 44.65 31.79
C LYS A 190 -20.69 44.89 31.70
N LYS A 191 -20.25 45.85 30.90
CA LYS A 191 -18.85 46.22 30.68
C LYS A 191 -18.60 47.60 31.25
#